data_AF-A0A2R7ZTQ1-F1
#
_entry.id   AF-A0A2R7ZTQ1-F1
#
_cell.length_a   1.000
_cell.length_b   1.000
_cell.length_c   1.000
_cell.angle_alpha   90.00
_cell.angle_beta   90.00
_cell.angle_gamma   90.00
#
_symmetry.space_group_name_H-M   'P 1'
#
loop_
_entity.id
_entity.type
_entity.pdbx_description
1 polymer ?
#
loop_
_entity_poly.entity_id
_entity_poly.type
_entity_poly.pdbx_seq_one_letter_code
_entity_poly.pdbx_strand_id
1 'polypeptide(L)'
;MLVPKRVKHRREFRGKMRGEAKGGKEVTFGQWGLQAVDSHWITNRQIEAARIAMTRYMKRGGKVWIKIFPHKSYTAKAIGVRMGSGKGAPEGWVAPVKRGKIMFEIDGVSEEVAREALRLASHKLPVKTKIVKRKEIGGESNEG
;
A
#
# COMPACT_ATOMS: atom_id res chain seq x y z
N MET A 1 3.30 5.73 12.21
CA MET A 1 3.57 5.71 10.75
C MET A 1 4.61 4.63 10.46
N LEU A 2 4.40 3.82 9.41
CA LEU A 2 5.30 2.73 9.04
C LEU A 2 6.66 3.24 8.56
N VAL A 3 7.74 2.70 9.14
CA VAL A 3 9.14 3.04 8.83
C VAL A 3 10.01 1.80 9.02
N PRO A 4 11.04 1.56 8.18
CA PRO A 4 12.01 0.49 8.42
C PRO A 4 12.83 0.75 9.71
N LYS A 5 12.94 -0.25 10.59
CA LYS A 5 13.70 -0.13 11.85
C LYS A 5 15.19 0.13 11.62
N ARG A 6 15.78 -0.54 10.63
CA ARG A 6 17.20 -0.40 10.26
C ARG A 6 17.33 -0.55 8.74
N VAL A 7 18.18 0.27 8.12
CA VAL A 7 18.53 0.14 6.70
C VAL A 7 20.03 0.04 6.51
N LYS A 8 20.45 -0.76 5.53
CA LYS A 8 21.87 -0.89 5.15
C LYS A 8 22.38 0.40 4.49
N HIS A 9 21.53 1.04 3.68
CA HIS A 9 21.87 2.27 2.96
C HIS A 9 20.84 3.36 3.25
N ARG A 10 21.32 4.57 3.58
CA ARG A 10 20.44 5.71 3.88
C ARG A 10 19.81 6.32 2.63
N ARG A 11 20.50 6.26 1.48
CA ARG A 11 20.10 6.91 0.22
C ARG A 11 20.13 5.89 -0.92
N GLU A 12 18.99 5.65 -1.55
CA GLU A 12 18.87 4.70 -2.66
C GLU A 12 18.55 5.39 -3.99
N PHE A 13 18.89 4.77 -5.12
CA PHE A 13 18.40 5.22 -6.43
C PHE A 13 16.86 5.14 -6.48
N ARG A 14 16.27 6.09 -7.22
CA ARG A 14 14.80 6.14 -7.40
C ARG A 14 14.27 4.90 -8.13
N GLY A 15 15.02 4.38 -9.10
CA GLY A 15 14.61 3.24 -9.93
C GLY A 15 13.56 3.62 -10.98
N LYS A 16 12.94 2.61 -11.59
CA LYS A 16 11.93 2.75 -12.65
C LYS A 16 10.65 2.01 -12.27
N MET A 17 9.48 2.56 -12.62
CA MET A 17 8.15 1.98 -12.34
C MET A 17 7.57 1.17 -13.50
N ARG A 18 8.43 0.67 -14.41
CA ARG A 18 7.99 -0.07 -15.60
C ARG A 18 7.44 -1.46 -15.27
N GLY A 19 6.50 -1.92 -16.08
CA GLY A 19 5.95 -3.28 -16.02
C GLY A 19 4.88 -3.47 -14.94
N GLU A 20 4.50 -4.72 -14.74
CA GLU A 20 3.47 -5.14 -13.79
C GLU A 20 4.05 -5.47 -12.41
N ALA A 21 3.19 -5.63 -11.41
CA ALA A 21 3.59 -6.12 -10.10
C ALA A 21 4.24 -7.51 -10.21
N LYS A 22 5.39 -7.71 -9.53
CA LYS A 22 6.10 -9.01 -9.52
C LYS A 22 5.31 -10.10 -8.79
N GLY A 23 4.50 -9.73 -7.80
CA GLY A 23 3.73 -10.67 -6.98
C GLY A 23 2.80 -9.94 -6.02
N GLY A 24 2.00 -10.69 -5.24
CA GLY A 24 0.93 -10.13 -4.41
C GLY A 24 -0.18 -9.51 -5.27
N LYS A 25 -0.58 -10.22 -6.33
CA LYS A 25 -1.67 -9.85 -7.25
C LYS A 25 -3.03 -10.41 -6.83
N GLU A 26 -3.01 -11.34 -5.89
CA GLU A 26 -4.18 -12.06 -5.39
C GLU A 26 -4.37 -11.76 -3.91
N VAL A 27 -5.61 -11.90 -3.45
CA VAL A 27 -6.00 -11.77 -2.04
C VAL A 27 -5.63 -13.06 -1.32
N THR A 28 -4.84 -12.98 -0.25
CA THR A 28 -4.33 -14.19 0.42
C THR A 28 -4.88 -14.40 1.83
N PHE A 29 -5.10 -13.32 2.57
CA PHE A 29 -5.53 -13.38 3.97
C PHE A 29 -7.02 -13.05 4.09
N GLY A 30 -7.43 -11.90 3.56
CA GLY A 30 -8.82 -11.46 3.67
C GLY A 30 -9.76 -12.04 2.62
N GLN A 31 -11.03 -11.64 2.70
CA GLN A 31 -12.04 -11.96 1.68
C GLN A 31 -12.11 -10.90 0.57
N TRP A 32 -11.74 -9.66 0.89
CA TRP A 32 -11.76 -8.52 -0.02
C TRP A 32 -10.40 -7.85 -0.11
N GLY A 33 -10.06 -7.32 -1.28
CA GLY A 33 -8.79 -6.63 -1.51
C GLY A 33 -8.92 -5.36 -2.35
N LEU A 34 -8.01 -4.40 -2.11
CA LEU A 34 -7.86 -3.20 -2.93
C LEU A 34 -6.64 -3.34 -3.86
N GLN A 35 -6.90 -3.53 -5.14
CA GLN A 35 -5.88 -3.67 -6.18
C GLN A 35 -5.56 -2.32 -6.82
N ALA A 36 -4.28 -2.03 -7.04
CA ALA A 36 -3.84 -0.89 -7.84
C ALA A 36 -3.98 -1.17 -9.34
N VAL A 37 -4.61 -0.27 -10.07
CA VAL A 37 -4.73 -0.33 -11.55
C VAL A 37 -3.54 0.34 -12.22
N ASP A 38 -3.04 1.43 -11.62
CA ASP A 38 -1.89 2.19 -12.12
C ASP A 38 -0.68 2.07 -11.17
N SER A 39 0.49 2.49 -11.66
CA SER A 39 1.76 2.42 -10.92
C SER A 39 2.12 3.79 -10.31
N HIS A 40 2.36 3.85 -9.00
CA HIS A 40 2.82 5.06 -8.32
C HIS A 40 3.61 4.75 -7.03
N TRP A 41 4.25 5.77 -6.46
CA TRP A 41 4.83 5.66 -5.11
C TRP A 41 3.79 6.02 -4.05
N ILE A 42 3.62 5.16 -3.06
CA ILE A 42 2.69 5.39 -1.95
C ILE A 42 3.48 5.70 -0.69
N THR A 43 3.25 6.88 -0.14
CA THR A 43 3.91 7.35 1.09
C THR A 43 3.37 6.64 2.33
N ASN A 44 4.17 6.61 3.40
CA ASN A 44 3.73 6.11 4.70
C ASN A 44 2.48 6.85 5.25
N ARG A 45 2.33 8.15 4.98
CA ARG A 45 1.16 8.95 5.35
C ARG A 45 -0.11 8.53 4.60
N GLN A 46 0.00 8.25 3.30
CA GLN A 46 -1.14 7.76 2.49
C GLN A 46 -1.59 6.37 2.93
N ILE A 47 -0.64 5.47 3.25
CA ILE A 47 -0.95 4.14 3.80
C ILE A 47 -1.73 4.28 5.10
N GLU A 48 -1.28 5.15 6.00
CA GLU A 48 -1.94 5.39 7.28
C GLU A 48 -3.31 6.03 7.12
N ALA A 49 -3.46 7.02 6.23
CA ALA A 49 -4.73 7.66 5.94
C ALA A 49 -5.76 6.67 5.38
N ALA A 50 -5.35 5.77 4.47
CA ALA A 50 -6.21 4.71 3.96
C ALA A 50 -6.60 3.72 5.07
N ARG A 51 -5.65 3.29 5.91
CA ARG A 51 -5.90 2.41 7.07
C ARG A 51 -6.94 3.01 8.03
N ILE A 52 -6.77 4.27 8.38
CA ILE A 52 -7.68 4.98 9.29
C ILE A 52 -9.08 5.08 8.66
N ALA A 53 -9.18 5.43 7.37
CA ALA A 53 -10.46 5.52 6.68
C ALA A 53 -11.24 4.19 6.72
N MET A 54 -10.58 3.06 6.40
CA MET A 54 -11.20 1.73 6.44
C MET A 54 -11.63 1.35 7.86
N THR A 55 -10.70 1.41 8.82
CA THR A 55 -10.96 0.96 10.19
C THR A 55 -12.02 1.81 10.90
N ARG A 56 -12.10 3.11 10.57
CA ARG A 56 -13.15 4.01 11.09
C ARG A 56 -14.52 3.65 10.53
N TYR A 57 -14.63 3.39 9.23
CA TYR A 57 -15.90 3.04 8.61
C TYR A 57 -16.44 1.69 9.12
N MET A 58 -15.55 0.72 9.28
CA MET A 58 -15.87 -0.60 9.86
C MET A 58 -16.15 -0.56 11.37
N LYS A 59 -16.13 0.62 12.02
CA LYS A 59 -16.28 0.79 13.47
C LYS A 59 -15.31 -0.09 14.29
N ARG A 60 -14.10 -0.30 13.78
CA ARG A 60 -13.08 -1.21 14.32
C ARG A 60 -13.51 -2.69 14.42
N GLY A 61 -14.58 -3.09 13.74
CA GLY A 61 -14.91 -4.49 13.49
C GLY A 61 -14.05 -5.08 12.39
N GLY A 62 -13.97 -6.42 12.33
CA GLY A 62 -13.21 -7.15 11.32
C GLY A 62 -11.69 -7.02 11.44
N LYS A 63 -10.99 -7.44 10.39
CA LYS A 63 -9.53 -7.43 10.29
C LYS A 63 -9.10 -6.71 9.02
N VAL A 64 -8.01 -5.95 9.11
CA VAL A 64 -7.41 -5.22 7.98
C VAL A 64 -5.94 -5.60 7.87
N TRP A 65 -5.53 -6.05 6.68
CA TRP A 65 -4.12 -6.31 6.36
C TRP A 65 -3.58 -5.24 5.45
N ILE A 66 -2.40 -4.72 5.79
CA ILE A 66 -1.63 -3.82 4.93
C ILE A 66 -0.61 -4.68 4.19
N LYS A 67 -0.72 -4.78 2.86
CA LYS A 67 0.11 -5.65 2.01
C LYS A 67 1.31 -4.94 1.39
N ILE A 68 1.43 -3.63 1.61
CA ILE A 68 2.52 -2.80 1.12
C ILE A 68 3.30 -2.19 2.29
N PHE A 69 4.61 -2.11 2.16
CA PHE A 69 5.48 -1.54 3.18
C PHE A 69 6.41 -0.48 2.57
N PRO A 70 6.50 0.73 3.19
CA PRO A 70 7.32 1.81 2.68
C PRO A 70 8.80 1.58 3.02
N HIS A 71 9.48 0.79 2.18
CA HIS A 71 10.87 0.39 2.37
C HIS A 71 11.89 1.29 1.67
N LYS A 72 11.46 2.11 0.70
CA LYS A 72 12.36 2.95 -0.08
C LYS A 72 12.40 4.37 0.48
N SER A 73 13.60 4.87 0.78
CA SER A 73 13.78 6.27 1.16
C SER A 73 13.75 7.19 -0.07
N TYR A 74 13.11 8.35 0.04
CA TYR A 74 13.23 9.42 -0.94
C TYR A 74 13.92 10.63 -0.32
N THR A 75 14.64 11.38 -1.16
CA THR A 75 15.46 12.52 -0.74
C THR A 75 14.99 13.80 -1.43
N ALA A 76 15.05 14.91 -0.70
CA ALA A 76 14.83 16.25 -1.24
C ALA A 76 15.98 17.18 -0.88
N LYS A 77 16.18 18.21 -1.71
CA LYS A 77 17.05 19.35 -1.42
C LYS A 77 16.19 20.46 -0.79
N ALA A 78 16.82 21.29 0.04
CA ALA A 78 16.15 22.45 0.61
C ALA A 78 15.68 23.42 -0.47
N ILE A 79 14.63 24.19 -0.17
CA ILE A 79 14.13 25.23 -1.06
C ILE A 79 15.19 26.32 -1.20
N GLY A 80 15.39 26.85 -2.41
CA GLY A 80 16.33 27.94 -2.69
C GLY A 80 17.78 27.53 -2.95
N VAL A 81 18.13 26.24 -2.88
CA VAL A 81 19.50 25.78 -3.18
C VAL A 81 19.69 25.43 -4.66
N ARG A 82 20.88 25.70 -5.20
CA ARG A 82 21.24 25.36 -6.58
C ARG A 82 21.45 23.84 -6.78
N MET A 83 21.53 23.44 -8.04
CA MET A 83 22.00 22.11 -8.42
C MET A 83 23.49 21.91 -8.02
N GLY A 84 23.96 20.66 -7.89
CA GLY A 84 25.31 20.36 -7.36
C GLY A 84 25.32 19.90 -5.90
N SER A 85 26.50 19.84 -5.25
CA SER A 85 26.69 19.48 -3.82
C SER A 85 26.13 18.12 -3.37
N GLY A 86 25.93 17.20 -4.33
CA GLY A 86 25.48 15.85 -4.08
C GLY A 86 23.98 15.71 -3.79
N LYS A 87 23.62 14.56 -3.22
CA LYS A 87 22.22 14.16 -2.99
C LYS A 87 21.68 14.76 -1.68
N GLY A 88 20.40 15.15 -1.70
CA GLY A 88 19.71 15.69 -0.54
C GLY A 88 19.55 14.71 0.63
N ALA A 89 19.03 15.21 1.75
CA ALA A 89 18.74 14.40 2.93
C ALA A 89 17.50 13.51 2.67
N PRO A 90 17.43 12.30 3.26
CA PRO A 90 16.19 11.51 3.26
C PRO A 90 15.06 12.27 3.98
N GLU A 91 13.94 12.44 3.32
CA GLU A 91 12.77 13.18 3.84
C GLU A 91 11.65 12.23 4.28
N GLY A 92 11.53 11.08 3.62
CA GLY A 92 10.52 10.10 3.99
C GLY A 92 10.67 8.77 3.28
N TRP A 93 9.62 7.96 3.42
CA TRP A 93 9.57 6.59 2.93
C TRP A 93 8.37 6.36 2.02
N VAL A 94 8.61 5.60 0.96
CA VAL A 94 7.61 5.24 -0.03
C VAL A 94 7.62 3.74 -0.30
N ALA A 95 6.44 3.22 -0.64
CA ALA A 95 6.24 1.90 -1.20
C ALA A 95 6.05 2.05 -2.73
N PRO A 96 6.98 1.56 -3.56
CA PRO A 96 6.75 1.47 -4.99
C PRO A 96 5.65 0.45 -5.29
N VAL A 97 4.48 0.93 -5.72
CA VAL A 97 3.34 0.08 -6.08
C VAL A 97 3.16 0.08 -7.59
N LYS A 98 3.16 -1.12 -8.17
CA LYS A 98 2.91 -1.30 -9.61
C LYS A 98 1.48 -1.78 -9.84
N ARG A 99 0.97 -1.56 -11.05
CA ARG A 99 -0.31 -2.12 -11.51
C ARG A 99 -0.45 -3.60 -11.19
N GLY A 100 -1.65 -4.02 -10.78
CA GLY A 100 -2.00 -5.38 -10.40
C GLY A 100 -1.73 -5.73 -8.92
N LYS A 101 -1.02 -4.89 -8.16
CA LYS A 101 -0.66 -5.17 -6.76
C LYS A 101 -1.87 -5.00 -5.83
N ILE A 102 -2.12 -5.96 -4.94
CA ILE A 102 -3.04 -5.82 -3.81
C ILE A 102 -2.35 -5.04 -2.69
N MET A 103 -2.96 -3.93 -2.27
CA MET A 103 -2.40 -3.00 -1.28
C MET A 103 -2.97 -3.23 0.12
N PHE A 104 -4.26 -3.54 0.20
CA PHE A 104 -4.99 -3.76 1.44
C PHE A 104 -5.93 -4.95 1.28
N GLU A 105 -6.16 -5.66 2.37
CA GLU A 105 -7.17 -6.72 2.46
C GLU A 105 -8.06 -6.51 3.69
N ILE A 106 -9.32 -6.92 3.59
CA ILE A 106 -10.33 -6.83 4.65
C ILE A 106 -11.03 -8.18 4.82
N ASP A 107 -11.36 -8.51 6.06
CA ASP A 107 -12.15 -9.69 6.44
C ASP A 107 -13.00 -9.42 7.69
N GLY A 108 -13.97 -10.30 7.96
CA GLY A 108 -14.80 -10.26 9.17
C GLY A 108 -15.84 -9.14 9.18
N VAL A 109 -16.29 -8.69 8.01
CA VAL A 109 -17.40 -7.73 7.83
C VAL A 109 -18.23 -8.11 6.60
N SER A 110 -19.45 -7.59 6.49
CA SER A 110 -20.31 -7.81 5.32
C SER A 110 -19.68 -7.24 4.04
N GLU A 111 -20.09 -7.77 2.88
CA GLU A 111 -19.62 -7.32 1.56
C GLU A 111 -19.85 -5.81 1.34
N GLU A 112 -21.03 -5.32 1.71
CA GLU A 112 -21.39 -3.90 1.59
C GLU A 112 -20.42 -3.02 2.38
N VAL A 113 -20.14 -3.40 3.64
CA VAL A 113 -19.22 -2.67 4.52
C VAL A 113 -17.80 -2.74 3.99
N ALA A 114 -17.34 -3.90 3.51
CA ALA A 114 -16.01 -4.07 2.93
C ALA A 114 -15.82 -3.20 1.69
N ARG A 115 -16.80 -3.20 0.77
CA ARG A 115 -16.74 -2.42 -0.47
C ARG A 115 -16.68 -0.93 -0.20
N GLU A 116 -17.52 -0.45 0.71
CA GLU A 116 -17.56 0.97 1.04
C GLU A 116 -16.31 1.41 1.81
N ALA A 117 -15.81 0.59 2.74
CA ALA A 117 -14.52 0.85 3.41
C ALA A 117 -13.36 0.98 2.40
N LEU A 118 -13.28 0.05 1.44
CA LEU A 118 -12.23 0.05 0.42
C LEU A 118 -12.36 1.22 -0.55
N ARG A 119 -13.59 1.65 -0.88
CA ARG A 119 -13.86 2.86 -1.67
C ARG A 119 -13.40 4.13 -0.95
N LEU A 120 -13.64 4.23 0.36
CA LEU A 120 -13.14 5.36 1.16
C LEU A 120 -11.61 5.38 1.25
N ALA A 121 -10.98 4.20 1.35
CA ALA A 121 -9.52 4.09 1.30
C ALA A 121 -8.95 4.53 -0.06
N SER A 122 -9.58 4.18 -1.19
CA SER A 122 -9.07 4.54 -2.51
C SER A 122 -8.94 6.05 -2.71
N HIS A 123 -9.86 6.84 -2.13
CA HIS A 123 -9.79 8.30 -2.17
C HIS A 123 -8.59 8.90 -1.44
N LYS A 124 -7.86 8.11 -0.64
CA LYS A 124 -6.64 8.55 0.06
C LYS A 124 -5.36 8.17 -0.70
N LEU A 125 -5.48 7.47 -1.82
CA LEU A 125 -4.35 6.94 -2.57
C LEU A 125 -4.18 7.65 -3.92
N PRO A 126 -2.94 7.85 -4.40
CA PRO A 126 -2.65 8.51 -5.67
C PRO A 126 -2.73 7.56 -6.88
N VAL A 127 -3.52 6.49 -6.80
CA VAL A 127 -3.65 5.47 -7.86
C VAL A 127 -5.11 5.14 -8.09
N LYS A 128 -5.46 4.84 -9.34
CA LYS A 128 -6.74 4.18 -9.63
C LYS A 128 -6.73 2.79 -9.01
N THR A 129 -7.87 2.36 -8.49
CA THR A 129 -7.99 1.09 -7.78
C THR A 129 -9.19 0.29 -8.23
N LYS A 130 -9.11 -1.02 -8.05
CA LYS A 130 -10.19 -1.97 -8.25
C LYS A 130 -10.39 -2.78 -6.97
N ILE A 131 -11.65 -2.98 -6.57
CA ILE A 131 -11.99 -3.89 -5.47
C ILE A 131 -12.07 -5.31 -6.04
N VAL A 132 -11.43 -6.25 -5.36
CA VAL A 132 -11.38 -7.66 -5.76
C VAL A 132 -11.85 -8.54 -4.61
N LYS A 133 -12.63 -9.58 -4.94
CA LYS A 133 -12.99 -10.66 -4.01
C LYS A 133 -11.94 -11.76 -4.10
N ARG A 134 -11.66 -12.44 -2.98
CA ARG A 134 -10.84 -13.65 -2.98
C ARG A 134 -11.50 -14.68 -3.91
N LYS A 135 -10.73 -15.23 -4.84
CA LYS A 135 -11.15 -16.35 -5.67
C LYS A 135 -10.96 -17.62 -4.84
N GLU A 136 -11.97 -18.47 -4.79
CA GLU A 136 -11.81 -19.83 -4.28
C GLU A 136 -10.97 -20.60 -5.31
N ILE A 137 -9.68 -20.72 -5.03
CA ILE A 137 -8.82 -21.70 -5.68
C ILE A 137 -8.64 -22.75 -4.58
N GLY A 138 -9.28 -23.91 -4.76
CA GLY A 138 -9.49 -24.94 -3.73
C GLY A 138 -8.26 -25.22 -2.88
N GLY A 139 -8.23 -24.62 -1.68
CA GLY A 139 -7.21 -24.81 -0.66
C GLY A 139 -7.92 -25.12 0.64
N GLU A 140 -7.81 -26.38 1.06
CA GLU A 140 -8.37 -26.95 2.28
C GLU A 140 -8.12 -26.02 3.47
N SER A 141 -9.22 -25.63 4.13
CA SER A 141 -9.17 -25.15 5.50
C SER A 141 -8.67 -26.31 6.36
N ASN A 142 -7.35 -26.41 6.55
CA ASN A 142 -6.76 -27.24 7.59
C ASN A 142 -7.06 -26.58 8.95
N GLU A 143 -8.27 -26.83 9.43
CA GLU A 143 -8.58 -26.77 10.85
C GLU A 143 -8.30 -28.16 11.43
N GLY A 144 -7.26 -28.24 12.26
CA GLY A 144 -6.97 -29.33 13.18
C GLY A 144 -6.78 -28.75 14.57
#